data_AF-A0ABD0YUG3-F1
#
_entry.id   AF-A0ABD0YUG3-F1
#
_cell.length_a   1.000
_cell.length_b   1.000
_cell.length_c   1.000
_cell.angle_alpha   90.00
_cell.angle_beta   90.00
_cell.angle_gamma   90.00
#
_symmetry.space_group_name_H-M   'P 1'
#
loop_
_entity.id
_entity.type
_entity.pdbx_description
1 polymer ?
#
loop_
_entity_poly.entity_id
_entity_poly.type
_entity_poly.pdbx_seq_one_letter_code
_entity_poly.pdbx_strand_id
1 'polypeptide(L)'
;MQRSSKGRTTTTGENGERVKRCKSSTGCSMMKGVLSLGEEAIASIHDVEELTAKGKSLGSCPYYASRGAVPDAQVVVVPYNILLHKSTRDACGLKLDGNVVIIDEAHNLLDTIINIHSAQITGQQLTQAFSQLSQYKDKYEKRFSAINLLHLKQLIYVIGNLIKIIGKYYIVSNVF
;
A
#
# COMPACT_ATOMS: atom_id res chain seq x y z
N MET A 1 -25.06 -15.63 -3.14
CA MET A 1 -25.81 -14.36 -3.19
C MET A 1 -25.56 -13.68 -4.53
N GLN A 2 -26.59 -13.63 -5.37
CA GLN A 2 -26.56 -13.15 -6.75
C GLN A 2 -26.34 -11.62 -6.79
N ARG A 3 -25.41 -11.14 -7.62
CA ARG A 3 -25.21 -9.71 -7.87
C ARG A 3 -26.27 -9.21 -8.86
N SER A 4 -27.29 -8.53 -8.34
CA SER A 4 -28.30 -7.82 -9.11
C SER A 4 -27.67 -6.67 -9.91
N SER A 5 -27.82 -6.72 -11.24
CA SER A 5 -27.55 -5.64 -12.18
C SER A 5 -28.60 -4.52 -12.06
N LYS A 6 -28.21 -3.35 -11.57
CA LYS A 6 -28.89 -2.05 -11.79
C LYS A 6 -27.77 -1.11 -12.24
N GLY A 7 -27.78 -0.48 -13.41
CA GLY A 7 -28.82 0.21 -14.17
C GLY A 7 -28.06 1.41 -14.75
N ARG A 8 -27.89 1.48 -16.09
CA ARG A 8 -26.90 2.34 -16.74
C ARG A 8 -27.56 3.63 -17.23
N THR A 9 -27.24 4.76 -16.62
CA THR A 9 -27.68 6.09 -17.09
C THR A 9 -26.92 6.48 -18.36
N THR A 10 -27.64 6.68 -19.46
CA THR A 10 -27.13 7.16 -20.75
C THR A 10 -27.22 8.68 -20.81
N THR A 11 -26.10 9.36 -21.04
CA THR A 11 -26.05 10.78 -21.44
C THR A 11 -25.89 10.85 -22.96
N THR A 12 -26.81 11.55 -23.62
CA THR A 12 -26.84 11.80 -25.08
C THR A 12 -25.93 12.97 -25.45
N GLY A 13 -25.04 12.76 -26.42
CA GLY A 13 -24.34 13.85 -27.12
C GLY A 13 -25.16 14.35 -28.31
N GLU A 14 -24.85 15.55 -28.80
CA GLU A 14 -25.70 16.34 -29.71
C GLU A 14 -25.85 15.78 -31.15
N ASN A 15 -25.16 14.70 -31.53
CA ASN A 15 -25.27 14.09 -32.87
C ASN A 15 -25.70 12.61 -32.87
N GLY A 16 -26.53 12.18 -31.91
CA GLY A 16 -27.31 10.94 -32.01
C GLY A 16 -26.54 9.61 -32.03
N GLU A 17 -25.21 9.61 -32.07
CA GLU A 17 -24.40 8.40 -32.00
C GLU A 17 -24.24 7.91 -30.56
N ARG A 18 -24.50 6.61 -30.37
CA ARG A 18 -24.28 5.91 -29.09
C ARG A 18 -22.78 5.78 -28.83
N VAL A 19 -22.15 6.82 -28.27
CA VAL A 19 -20.78 6.71 -27.77
C VAL A 19 -20.80 5.81 -26.53
N LYS A 20 -20.37 4.56 -26.67
CA LYS A 20 -19.95 3.75 -25.52
C LYS A 20 -18.82 4.53 -24.85
N ARG A 21 -19.09 5.13 -23.68
CA ARG A 21 -18.04 5.70 -22.83
C ARG A 21 -16.90 4.68 -22.73
N CYS A 22 -15.75 5.02 -23.31
CA CYS A 22 -14.54 4.21 -23.22
C CYS A 22 -14.31 3.87 -21.76
N LYS A 23 -14.20 2.58 -21.43
CA LYS A 23 -13.56 2.18 -20.19
C LYS A 23 -12.17 2.78 -20.27
N SER A 24 -11.86 3.77 -19.43
CA SER A 24 -10.47 4.18 -19.24
C SER A 24 -9.69 2.90 -18.98
N SER A 25 -8.70 2.60 -19.81
CA SER A 25 -7.78 1.49 -19.57
C SER A 25 -6.92 1.86 -18.37
N THR A 26 -7.49 1.77 -17.16
CA THR A 26 -6.85 2.03 -15.87
C THR A 26 -5.93 0.86 -15.50
N GLY A 27 -5.02 0.51 -16.41
CA GLY A 27 -3.97 -0.48 -16.20
C GLY A 27 -2.62 0.17 -16.44
N CYS A 28 -1.59 -0.29 -15.74
CA CYS A 28 -0.22 0.12 -16.04
C CYS A 28 0.14 -0.27 -17.48
N SER A 29 0.74 0.66 -18.24
CA SER A 29 1.11 0.46 -19.64
C SER A 29 2.08 -0.71 -19.84
N MET A 30 2.89 -1.02 -18.83
CA MET A 30 3.92 -2.06 -18.85
C MET A 30 3.42 -3.42 -18.36
N MET A 31 2.11 -3.67 -18.28
CA MET A 31 1.58 -4.99 -17.89
C MET A 31 1.67 -6.03 -19.00
N LYS A 32 1.93 -5.60 -20.23
CA LYS A 32 2.17 -6.51 -21.35
C LYS A 32 3.55 -7.17 -21.15
N GLY A 33 3.69 -8.45 -21.54
CA GLY A 33 5.00 -9.14 -21.51
C GLY A 33 5.61 -9.41 -20.13
N VAL A 34 4.83 -9.25 -19.04
CA VAL A 34 5.30 -9.52 -17.67
C VAL A 34 5.73 -10.98 -17.49
N LEU A 35 5.00 -11.94 -18.08
CA LEU A 35 5.33 -13.36 -18.00
C LEU A 35 6.68 -13.66 -18.68
N SER A 36 6.87 -13.20 -19.92
CA SER A 36 8.12 -13.39 -20.66
C SER A 36 9.32 -12.74 -19.97
N LEU A 37 9.14 -11.56 -19.37
CA LEU A 37 10.20 -10.93 -18.59
C LEU A 37 10.50 -11.70 -17.29
N GLY A 38 9.49 -12.35 -16.70
CA GLY A 38 9.66 -13.21 -15.53
C GLY A 38 10.44 -14.49 -15.87
N GLU A 39 10.15 -15.12 -17.01
CA GLU A 39 10.90 -16.27 -17.53
C GLU A 39 12.37 -15.89 -17.78
N GLU A 40 12.61 -14.74 -18.41
CA GLU A 40 13.96 -14.20 -18.62
C GLU A 40 14.70 -13.99 -17.29
N ALA A 41 14.02 -13.44 -16.27
CA ALA A 41 14.58 -13.18 -14.94
C ALA A 41 14.98 -14.47 -14.19
N ILE A 42 14.36 -15.60 -14.51
CA ILE A 42 14.71 -16.92 -13.95
C ILE A 42 15.81 -17.58 -14.79
N ALA A 43 15.80 -17.36 -16.11
CA ALA A 43 16.70 -18.03 -17.06
C ALA A 43 18.16 -17.58 -16.91
N SER A 44 18.41 -16.34 -16.50
CA SER A 44 19.76 -15.84 -16.21
C SER A 44 19.75 -14.90 -15.01
N ILE A 45 20.89 -14.81 -14.32
CA ILE A 45 21.04 -13.93 -13.16
C ILE A 45 21.03 -12.48 -13.66
N HIS A 46 20.15 -11.65 -13.10
CA HIS A 46 20.12 -10.21 -13.29
C HIS A 46 20.18 -9.51 -11.93
N ASP A 47 20.87 -8.38 -11.89
CA ASP A 47 20.64 -7.41 -10.84
C ASP A 47 19.34 -6.61 -11.11
N VAL A 48 19.00 -5.71 -10.19
CA VAL A 48 17.76 -4.93 -10.27
C VAL A 48 17.81 -3.98 -11.47
N GLU A 49 18.98 -3.43 -11.78
CA GLU A 49 19.24 -2.48 -12.84
C GLU A 49 19.12 -3.11 -14.23
N GLU A 50 19.71 -4.28 -14.43
CA GLU A 50 19.66 -5.09 -15.64
C GLU A 50 18.24 -5.54 -15.95
N LEU A 51 17.52 -6.08 -14.96
CA LEU A 51 16.13 -6.48 -15.16
C LEU A 51 15.24 -5.26 -15.48
N THR A 52 15.56 -4.11 -14.88
CA THR A 52 14.88 -2.85 -15.19
C THR A 52 15.16 -2.37 -16.62
N ALA A 53 16.40 -2.47 -17.09
CA ALA A 53 16.78 -2.13 -18.45
C ALA A 53 16.08 -3.04 -19.48
N LYS A 54 16.04 -4.36 -19.22
CA LYS A 54 15.31 -5.33 -20.04
C LYS A 54 13.80 -5.06 -20.06
N GLY A 55 13.21 -4.77 -18.90
CA GLY A 55 11.78 -4.40 -18.86
C GLY A 55 11.47 -3.14 -19.64
N LYS A 56 12.38 -2.15 -19.66
CA LYS A 56 12.22 -0.95 -20.49
C LYS A 56 12.29 -1.27 -21.99
N SER A 57 13.24 -2.10 -22.44
CA SER A 57 13.36 -2.45 -23.86
C SER A 57 12.16 -3.28 -24.35
N LEU A 58 11.63 -4.16 -23.50
CA LEU A 58 10.47 -5.01 -23.80
C LEU A 58 9.11 -4.35 -23.50
N GLY A 59 9.09 -3.11 -22.96
CA GLY A 59 7.87 -2.44 -22.54
C GLY A 59 7.09 -3.20 -21.45
N SER A 60 7.79 -3.97 -20.62
CA SER A 60 7.25 -4.92 -19.63
C SER A 60 7.70 -4.57 -18.22
N CYS A 61 6.83 -4.70 -17.22
CA CYS A 61 7.09 -4.18 -15.87
C CYS A 61 8.02 -5.11 -15.07
N PRO A 62 9.25 -4.67 -14.70
CA PRO A 62 10.19 -5.48 -13.94
C PRO A 62 9.65 -5.91 -12.57
N TYR A 63 8.95 -5.00 -11.89
CA TYR A 63 8.39 -5.26 -10.55
C TYR A 63 7.38 -6.42 -10.54
N TYR A 64 6.48 -6.46 -11.52
CA TYR A 64 5.49 -7.55 -11.61
C TYR A 64 6.11 -8.83 -12.18
N ALA A 65 7.12 -8.70 -13.04
CA ALA A 65 7.83 -9.85 -13.61
C ALA A 65 8.62 -10.59 -12.53
N SER A 66 9.44 -9.89 -11.75
CA SER A 66 10.22 -10.49 -10.65
C SER A 66 9.32 -11.11 -9.58
N ARG A 67 8.21 -10.45 -9.23
CA ARG A 67 7.23 -10.99 -8.29
C ARG A 67 6.51 -12.23 -8.83
N GLY A 68 6.20 -12.26 -10.13
CA GLY A 68 5.63 -13.43 -10.80
C GLY A 68 6.59 -14.62 -10.86
N ALA A 69 7.89 -14.35 -10.91
CA ALA A 69 8.96 -15.34 -10.97
C ALA A 69 9.31 -16.01 -9.62
N VAL A 70 8.93 -15.40 -8.49
CA VAL A 70 9.25 -15.89 -7.13
C VAL A 70 8.92 -17.39 -6.91
N PRO A 71 7.76 -17.93 -7.35
CA PRO A 71 7.42 -19.34 -7.12
C PRO A 71 8.37 -20.33 -7.79
N ASP A 72 8.98 -19.94 -8.92
CA ASP A 72 9.84 -20.79 -9.74
C ASP A 72 11.33 -20.52 -9.49
N ALA A 73 11.66 -19.51 -8.69
CA ALA A 73 13.02 -19.13 -8.36
C ALA A 73 13.67 -20.07 -7.32
N GLN A 74 14.95 -20.41 -7.54
CA GLN A 74 15.72 -21.26 -6.62
C GLN A 74 16.30 -20.48 -5.43
N VAL A 75 16.66 -19.21 -5.66
CA VAL A 75 17.20 -18.30 -4.65
C VAL A 75 16.44 -16.99 -4.76
N VAL A 76 15.89 -16.52 -3.64
CA VAL A 76 15.16 -15.25 -3.57
C VAL A 76 15.84 -14.37 -2.55
N VAL A 77 16.39 -13.25 -3.01
CA VAL A 77 16.98 -12.23 -2.14
C VAL A 77 15.87 -11.23 -1.77
N VAL A 78 15.58 -11.11 -0.47
CA VAL A 78 14.58 -10.17 0.03
C VAL A 78 15.11 -9.38 1.23
N PRO A 79 14.72 -8.11 1.38
CA PRO A 79 14.97 -7.35 2.60
C PRO A 79 14.17 -7.92 3.79
N TYR A 80 14.66 -7.65 5.01
CA TYR A 80 14.05 -8.10 6.27
C TYR A 80 12.57 -7.74 6.40
N ASN A 81 12.15 -6.58 5.93
CA ASN A 81 10.76 -6.15 6.00
C ASN A 81 9.80 -7.06 5.21
N ILE A 82 10.22 -7.61 4.07
CA ILE A 82 9.42 -8.58 3.31
C ILE A 82 9.41 -9.93 4.02
N LEU A 83 10.55 -10.35 4.58
CA LEU A 83 10.66 -11.62 5.29
C LEU A 83 9.83 -11.65 6.60
N LEU A 84 9.93 -10.59 7.41
CA LEU A 84 9.42 -10.55 8.77
C LEU A 84 7.96 -10.08 8.87
N HIS A 85 7.50 -9.23 7.94
CA HIS A 85 6.12 -8.75 7.95
C HIS A 85 5.20 -9.66 7.12
N LYS A 86 4.37 -10.45 7.80
CA LYS A 86 3.49 -11.47 7.17
C LYS A 86 2.69 -10.93 5.98
N SER A 87 2.01 -9.79 6.12
CA SER A 87 1.18 -9.26 5.04
C SER A 87 1.99 -8.88 3.79
N THR A 88 3.23 -8.38 3.97
CA THR A 88 4.12 -8.06 2.84
C THR A 88 4.62 -9.34 2.19
N ARG A 89 4.98 -10.33 3.00
CA ARG A 89 5.42 -11.66 2.55
C ARG A 89 4.37 -12.35 1.69
N ASP A 90 3.14 -12.41 2.18
CA ASP A 90 2.00 -13.03 1.51
C ASP A 90 1.68 -12.31 0.19
N ALA A 91 1.78 -10.97 0.18
CA ALA A 91 1.65 -10.21 -1.05
C ALA A 91 2.75 -10.60 -2.06
N CYS A 92 4.01 -10.69 -1.64
CA CYS A 92 5.11 -11.08 -2.53
C CYS A 92 5.07 -12.55 -2.98
N GLY A 93 4.16 -13.37 -2.45
CA GLY A 93 4.08 -14.81 -2.79
C GLY A 93 5.20 -15.64 -2.18
N LEU A 94 5.91 -15.10 -1.19
CA LEU A 94 7.04 -15.78 -0.55
C LEU A 94 6.54 -16.80 0.48
N LYS A 95 6.83 -18.08 0.25
CA LYS A 95 6.51 -19.17 1.18
C LYS A 95 7.75 -19.54 1.99
N LEU A 96 7.60 -19.69 3.31
CA LEU A 96 8.70 -20.13 4.17
C LEU A 96 8.66 -21.64 4.43
N ASP A 97 7.49 -22.25 4.31
CA ASP A 97 7.31 -23.69 4.49
C ASP A 97 8.07 -24.46 3.40
N GLY A 98 8.86 -25.46 3.80
CA GLY A 98 9.70 -26.24 2.90
C GLY A 98 10.94 -25.52 2.35
N ASN A 99 11.23 -24.28 2.78
CA ASN A 99 12.37 -23.49 2.31
C ASN A 99 13.42 -23.25 3.40
N VAL A 100 14.68 -23.05 2.99
CA VAL A 100 15.76 -22.65 3.88
C VAL A 100 15.86 -21.12 3.91
N VAL A 101 15.84 -20.54 5.10
CA VAL A 101 15.98 -19.09 5.29
C VAL A 101 17.38 -18.80 5.80
N ILE A 102 18.13 -18.01 5.03
CA ILE A 102 19.46 -17.51 5.40
C ILE A 102 19.31 -16.04 5.77
N ILE A 103 19.69 -15.67 6.98
CA ILE A 103 19.72 -14.28 7.44
C ILE A 103 21.16 -13.82 7.41
N ASP A 104 21.49 -12.99 6.45
CA ASP A 104 22.76 -12.28 6.42
C ASP A 104 22.73 -11.11 7.41
N GLU A 105 23.88 -10.78 8.00
CA GLU A 105 24.05 -9.66 8.95
C GLU A 105 23.02 -9.59 10.09
N ALA A 106 22.68 -10.75 10.67
CA ALA A 106 21.62 -10.91 11.67
C ALA A 106 21.77 -10.06 12.95
N HIS A 107 22.88 -9.35 13.13
CA HIS A 107 23.08 -8.42 14.24
C HIS A 107 22.05 -7.27 14.24
N ASN A 108 21.52 -6.86 13.06
CA ASN A 108 20.48 -5.82 12.95
C ASN A 108 19.03 -6.36 13.00
N LEU A 109 18.87 -7.68 13.18
CA LEU A 109 17.57 -8.32 13.08
C LEU A 109 16.60 -7.85 14.15
N LEU A 110 17.07 -7.76 15.40
CA LEU A 110 16.22 -7.39 16.54
C LEU A 110 15.68 -5.97 16.41
N ASP A 111 16.55 -5.00 16.08
CA ASP A 111 16.16 -3.61 15.87
C ASP A 111 15.14 -3.50 14.73
N THR A 112 15.32 -4.28 13.67
CA THR A 112 14.37 -4.32 12.56
C THR A 112 13.01 -4.87 12.99
N ILE A 113 12.97 -5.93 13.79
CA ILE A 113 11.72 -6.48 14.34
C ILE A 113 11.02 -5.42 15.20
N ILE A 114 11.75 -4.75 16.10
CA ILE A 114 11.20 -3.68 16.94
C ILE A 114 10.62 -2.57 16.08
N ASN A 115 11.33 -2.14 15.02
CA ASN A 115 10.87 -1.08 14.12
C ASN A 115 9.65 -1.49 13.28
N ILE A 116 9.55 -2.75 12.83
CA ILE A 116 8.38 -3.24 12.08
C ILE A 116 7.13 -3.30 12.96
N HIS A 117 7.29 -3.57 14.25
CA HIS A 117 6.19 -3.76 15.19
C HIS A 117 5.94 -2.56 16.12
N SER A 118 6.66 -1.45 15.93
CA SER A 118 6.44 -0.21 16.65
C SER A 118 5.90 0.88 15.74
N ALA A 119 5.22 1.84 16.33
CA ALA A 119 4.74 3.03 15.64
C ALA A 119 4.99 4.25 16.52
N GLN A 120 5.58 5.29 15.93
CA GLN A 120 5.77 6.57 16.59
C GLN A 120 4.75 7.57 16.07
N ILE A 121 4.10 8.30 16.98
CA ILE A 121 3.14 9.35 16.65
C ILE A 121 3.67 10.68 17.16
N THR A 122 3.84 11.65 16.25
CA THR A 122 4.29 13.00 16.57
C THR A 122 3.12 13.94 16.85
N GLY A 123 3.35 15.01 17.61
CA GLY A 123 2.34 16.05 17.85
C GLY A 123 1.84 16.73 16.56
N GLN A 124 2.71 16.86 15.56
CA GLN A 124 2.35 17.37 14.23
C GLN A 124 1.40 16.42 13.51
N GLN A 125 1.67 15.11 13.53
CA GLN A 125 0.78 14.10 12.94
C GLN A 125 -0.60 14.11 13.61
N LEU A 126 -0.67 14.27 14.94
CA LEU A 126 -1.95 14.38 15.65
C LEU A 126 -2.72 15.64 15.26
N THR A 127 -2.05 16.79 15.18
CA THR A 127 -2.68 18.05 14.76
C THR A 127 -3.22 17.97 13.33
N GLN A 128 -2.45 17.36 12.42
CA GLN A 128 -2.87 17.10 11.05
C GLN A 128 -4.05 16.14 10.99
N ALA A 129 -4.01 15.02 11.73
CA ALA A 129 -5.09 14.05 11.80
C ALA A 129 -6.38 14.68 12.35
N PHE A 130 -6.28 15.50 13.39
CA PHE A 130 -7.42 16.24 13.94
C PHE A 130 -8.07 17.14 12.89
N SER A 131 -7.25 17.92 12.18
CA SER A 131 -7.73 18.80 11.10
C SER A 131 -8.38 18.02 9.96
N GLN A 132 -7.73 16.95 9.49
CA GLN A 132 -8.24 16.11 8.40
C GLN A 132 -9.55 15.41 8.76
N LEU A 133 -9.65 14.86 9.98
CA LEU A 133 -10.86 14.19 10.43
C LEU A 133 -12.02 15.17 10.64
N SER A 134 -11.74 16.37 11.13
CA SER A 134 -12.76 17.42 11.29
C SER A 134 -13.31 17.83 9.92
N GLN A 135 -12.43 18.11 8.95
CA GLN A 135 -12.85 18.42 7.57
C GLN A 135 -13.61 17.26 6.91
N TYR A 136 -13.16 16.02 7.11
CA TYR A 136 -13.81 14.84 6.59
C TYR A 136 -15.21 14.64 7.17
N LYS A 137 -15.36 14.83 8.49
CA LYS A 137 -16.66 14.84 9.17
C LYS A 137 -17.58 15.86 8.52
N ASP A 138 -17.16 17.12 8.44
CA ASP A 138 -18.04 18.21 7.99
C ASP A 138 -18.44 18.05 6.51
N LYS A 139 -17.53 17.55 5.68
CA LYS A 139 -17.81 17.28 4.26
C LYS A 139 -18.82 16.15 4.04
N TYR A 140 -18.80 15.11 4.86
CA TYR A 140 -19.57 13.89 4.65
C TYR A 140 -20.63 13.60 5.73
N GLU A 141 -20.87 14.53 6.66
CA GLU A 141 -21.75 14.35 7.83
C GLU A 141 -23.13 13.79 7.44
N LYS A 142 -23.73 14.33 6.38
CA LYS A 142 -25.06 13.92 5.88
C LYS A 142 -25.11 12.52 5.26
N ARG A 143 -23.96 11.91 4.97
CA ARG A 143 -23.85 10.57 4.36
C ARG A 143 -23.62 9.47 5.39
N PHE A 144 -23.32 9.82 6.64
CA PHE A 144 -23.06 8.84 7.69
C PHE A 144 -24.34 8.42 8.40
N SER A 145 -24.39 7.15 8.79
CA SER A 145 -25.33 6.72 9.83
C SER A 145 -24.96 7.39 11.17
N ALA A 146 -25.93 7.50 12.08
CA ALA A 146 -25.70 8.09 13.39
C ALA A 146 -24.55 7.40 14.16
N ILE A 147 -24.42 6.07 14.03
CA ILE A 147 -23.37 5.27 14.68
C ILE A 147 -21.99 5.64 14.14
N ASN A 148 -21.83 5.72 12.81
CA ASN A 148 -20.54 6.07 12.22
C ASN A 148 -20.13 7.51 12.57
N LEU A 149 -21.11 8.42 12.63
CA LEU A 149 -20.86 9.79 13.05
C LEU A 149 -20.44 9.86 14.53
N LEU A 150 -21.02 9.04 15.40
CA LEU A 150 -20.60 8.92 16.80
C LEU A 150 -19.15 8.45 16.91
N HIS A 151 -18.76 7.37 16.21
CA HIS A 151 -17.39 6.86 16.22
C HIS A 151 -16.39 7.92 15.70
N LEU A 152 -16.74 8.64 14.64
CA LEU A 152 -15.89 9.71 14.10
C LEU A 152 -15.73 10.86 15.10
N LYS A 153 -16.81 11.27 15.78
CA LYS A 153 -16.76 12.30 16.84
C LYS A 153 -15.91 11.85 18.04
N GLN A 154 -16.04 10.59 18.46
CA GLN A 154 -15.21 10.01 19.52
C GLN A 154 -13.73 10.03 19.14
N LEU A 155 -13.38 9.66 17.90
CA LEU A 155 -12.01 9.68 17.41
C LEU A 155 -11.43 11.11 17.43
N ILE A 156 -12.18 12.09 16.93
CA ILE A 156 -11.79 13.52 16.96
C ILE A 156 -11.57 13.98 18.41
N TYR A 157 -12.48 13.60 19.32
CA TYR A 157 -12.38 13.94 20.73
C TYR A 157 -11.11 13.35 21.39
N VAL A 158 -10.83 12.06 21.16
CA VAL A 158 -9.64 11.39 21.68
C VAL A 158 -8.37 12.06 21.16
N ILE A 159 -8.27 12.30 19.86
CA ILE A 159 -7.11 12.98 19.26
C ILE A 159 -6.94 14.40 19.83
N GLY A 160 -8.04 15.14 19.98
CA GLY A 160 -8.02 16.47 20.61
C GLY A 160 -7.48 16.44 22.04
N ASN A 161 -7.80 15.41 22.82
CA ASN A 161 -7.24 15.23 24.16
C ASN A 161 -5.76 14.81 24.14
N LEU A 162 -5.35 13.95 23.21
CA LEU A 162 -3.94 13.58 23.04
C LEU A 162 -3.09 14.81 22.71
N ILE A 163 -3.56 15.70 21.83
CA ILE A 163 -2.90 16.97 21.51
C ILE A 163 -2.75 17.83 22.77
N LYS A 164 -3.81 17.95 23.59
CA LYS A 164 -3.75 18.72 24.85
C LYS A 164 -2.73 18.14 25.83
N ILE A 165 -2.66 16.82 25.96
CA ILE A 165 -1.69 16.15 26.85
C ILE A 165 -0.27 16.47 26.37
N ILE A 166 0.04 16.18 25.11
CA ILE A 166 1.38 16.38 24.54
C ILE A 166 1.79 17.86 24.56
N GLY A 167 0.85 18.77 24.24
CA GLY A 167 1.09 20.21 24.29
C GLY A 167 1.36 20.74 25.70
N LYS A 168 0.72 20.18 26.74
CA LYS A 168 1.03 20.51 28.15
C LYS A 168 2.43 20.05 28.55
N TYR A 169 2.87 18.88 28.13
CA TYR A 169 4.24 18.39 28.40
C TYR A 169 5.30 19.26 27.71
N TYR A 170 5.05 19.76 26.49
CA TYR A 170 5.98 20.64 25.77
C TYR A 170 6.20 22.01 26.45
N ILE A 171 5.20 22.51 27.16
CA ILE A 171 5.29 23.76 27.93
C ILE A 171 6.04 23.53 29.25
N VAL A 172 5.85 22.39 29.90
CA VAL A 172 6.53 22.08 31.18
C VAL A 172 8.01 21.70 30.97
N SER A 173 8.36 21.04 29.87
CA SER A 173 9.74 20.64 29.57
C SER A 173 10.67 21.76 29.05
N ASN A 174 10.14 22.94 28.70
CA ASN A 174 10.92 24.12 28.30
C ASN A 174 10.97 25.20 29.39
N VAL A 175 10.53 24.88 30.61
CA VAL A 175 10.50 25.79 31.77
C VAL A 175 11.44 25.32 32.91
N PHE A 176 12.32 24.36 32.64
CA PHE A 176 13.42 23.97 33.53
C PHE A 176 14.74 23.91 32.77
#